data_AF-A0A2M8FT55-F1
#
_entry.id   AF-A0A2M8FT55-F1
#
_cell.length_a   1.000
_cell.length_b   1.000
_cell.length_c   1.000
_cell.angle_alpha   90.00
_cell.angle_beta   90.00
_cell.angle_gamma   90.00
#
_symmetry.space_group_name_H-M   'P 1'
#
loop_
_entity.id
_entity.type
_entity.pdbx_description
1 polymer ?
#
loop_
_entity_poly.entity_id
_entity_poly.type
_entity_poly.pdbx_seq_one_letter_code
_entity_poly.pdbx_strand_id
1 'polypeptide(L)'
;MLFSIVNGSLANKYGIPYLFLAPEYLNEISFWSYAIMGFSIGGFVMTFNITSYIINSGRFQFIAALRRPFLVYCINNSIIPLIFMLFYIYKVIFYHIENENTTILEILIYISGILAGYTINILISLSYFLGTNRNIFKILGISSDTDNAKPISTILLRDEDLFNFLKQREKWHVETYLHTPFSTKAARDISHYDTTMLQSVIKQNHLNASAFEMVIFISYLILGLFHERALFIIPAGASVMLFFTMILIISSAFHTWLKGWTTFAFIVLLLLINFLSKHQIFSYANMGYGINYNTEQADYSLKNLNNLRFNEENLKNDKNNALDILENWKTKNRGLSKPKLVFFNTSGGGSRSTLWTYYTLHYLDSIYGGDFFEKIHLISGSSGGMVGASYYRELYLR
;
A
#
# COMPACT_ATOMS: atom_id res chain seq x y z
N MET A 1 -8.54 9.11 -3.09
CA MET A 1 -7.13 8.96 -2.67
C MET A 1 -6.23 8.58 -3.82
N LEU A 2 -6.45 7.45 -4.52
CA LEU A 2 -5.61 7.05 -5.67
C LEU A 2 -5.51 8.12 -6.77
N PHE A 3 -6.62 8.74 -7.17
CA PHE A 3 -6.61 9.90 -8.08
C PHE A 3 -5.66 11.00 -7.60
N SER A 4 -5.67 11.31 -6.31
CA SER A 4 -4.86 12.36 -5.70
C SER A 4 -3.36 12.03 -5.70
N ILE A 5 -3.01 10.75 -5.52
CA ILE A 5 -1.63 10.24 -5.59
C ILE A 5 -1.12 10.35 -7.03
N VAL A 6 -1.85 9.78 -8.00
CA VAL A 6 -1.47 9.81 -9.41
C VAL A 6 -1.42 11.25 -9.96
N ASN A 7 -2.29 12.14 -9.46
CA ASN A 7 -2.26 13.56 -9.85
C ASN A 7 -1.05 14.33 -9.26
N GLY A 8 -0.36 13.80 -8.25
CA GLY A 8 0.69 14.52 -7.53
C GLY A 8 0.18 15.55 -6.52
N SER A 9 -1.10 15.49 -6.15
CA SER A 9 -1.66 16.33 -5.06
C SER A 9 -1.41 15.74 -3.66
N LEU A 10 -1.17 14.42 -3.58
CA LEU A 10 -0.88 13.72 -2.33
C LEU A 10 0.51 13.07 -2.41
N ALA A 11 1.28 13.18 -1.32
CA ALA A 11 2.60 12.57 -1.14
C ALA A 11 3.66 12.89 -2.22
N ASN A 12 3.48 13.98 -2.98
CA ASN A 12 4.42 14.40 -4.03
C ASN A 12 5.83 14.70 -3.49
N LYS A 13 5.93 15.27 -2.28
CA LYS A 13 7.22 15.52 -1.61
C LYS A 13 8.06 14.24 -1.39
N TYR A 14 7.42 13.08 -1.35
CA TYR A 14 8.05 11.78 -1.17
C TYR A 14 8.29 11.05 -2.50
N GLY A 15 7.91 11.64 -3.63
CA GLY A 15 8.07 11.01 -4.95
C GLY A 15 7.12 9.85 -5.24
N ILE A 16 6.10 9.61 -4.39
CA ILE A 16 5.14 8.52 -4.57
C ILE A 16 4.45 8.56 -5.95
N PRO A 17 4.04 9.72 -6.52
CA PRO A 17 3.42 9.75 -7.83
C PRO A 17 4.29 9.11 -8.92
N TYR A 18 5.60 9.30 -8.88
CA TYR A 18 6.53 8.73 -9.86
C TYR A 18 6.56 7.20 -9.83
N LEU A 19 6.33 6.58 -8.67
CA LEU A 19 6.23 5.12 -8.54
C LEU A 19 5.05 4.53 -9.32
N PHE A 20 4.03 5.35 -9.61
CA PHE A 20 2.88 4.98 -10.43
C PHE A 20 3.09 5.35 -11.90
N LEU A 21 3.70 6.52 -12.16
CA LEU A 21 3.84 7.09 -13.50
C LEU A 21 5.03 6.53 -14.30
N ALA A 22 6.01 5.95 -13.62
CA ALA A 22 7.17 5.27 -14.16
C ALA A 22 7.56 4.12 -13.22
N PRO A 23 6.73 3.07 -13.11
CA PRO A 23 7.03 1.92 -12.28
C PRO A 23 8.29 1.22 -12.80
N GLU A 24 9.18 0.87 -11.88
CA GLU A 24 10.43 0.18 -12.15
C GLU A 24 10.31 -1.29 -11.71
N TYR A 25 10.72 -2.22 -12.58
CA TYR A 25 10.82 -3.64 -12.28
C TYR A 25 12.19 -4.15 -12.71
N LEU A 26 12.94 -4.74 -11.76
CA LEU A 26 14.31 -5.23 -11.99
C LEU A 26 15.24 -4.17 -12.60
N ASN A 27 15.12 -2.93 -12.09
CA ASN A 27 15.88 -1.75 -12.50
C ASN A 27 15.58 -1.19 -13.90
N GLU A 28 14.45 -1.58 -14.50
CA GLU A 28 14.05 -1.11 -15.82
C GLU A 28 12.59 -0.67 -15.84
N ILE A 29 12.28 0.36 -16.63
CA ILE A 29 10.91 0.75 -16.99
C ILE A 29 10.56 0.02 -18.28
N SER A 30 9.73 -1.00 -18.17
CA SER A 30 9.44 -1.94 -19.25
C SER A 30 7.95 -2.29 -19.33
N PHE A 31 7.57 -3.00 -20.40
CA PHE A 31 6.24 -3.62 -20.52
C PHE A 31 5.85 -4.37 -19.24
N TRP A 32 6.78 -5.14 -18.65
CA TRP A 32 6.52 -5.94 -17.45
C TRP A 32 6.26 -5.09 -16.21
N SER A 33 6.97 -3.96 -16.08
CA SER A 33 6.74 -3.01 -14.99
C SER A 33 5.29 -2.51 -15.00
N TYR A 34 4.84 -2.11 -16.18
CA TYR A 34 3.47 -1.65 -16.40
C TYR A 34 2.43 -2.76 -16.37
N ALA A 35 2.77 -3.98 -16.80
CA ALA A 35 1.88 -5.14 -16.71
C ALA A 35 1.62 -5.55 -15.25
N ILE A 36 2.65 -5.59 -14.40
CA ILE A 36 2.48 -5.86 -12.97
C ILE A 36 1.66 -4.75 -12.32
N MET A 37 1.93 -3.48 -12.69
CA MET A 37 1.16 -2.34 -12.20
C MET A 37 -0.32 -2.45 -12.61
N GLY A 38 -0.61 -2.70 -13.88
CA GLY A 38 -1.96 -2.93 -14.40
C GLY A 38 -2.66 -4.10 -13.71
N PHE A 39 -1.94 -5.20 -13.48
CA PHE A 39 -2.45 -6.37 -12.74
C PHE A 39 -2.82 -6.01 -11.30
N SER A 40 -1.98 -5.24 -10.60
CA SER A 40 -2.27 -4.77 -9.24
C SER A 40 -3.48 -3.84 -9.18
N ILE A 41 -3.66 -2.97 -10.18
CA ILE A 41 -4.85 -2.13 -10.30
C ILE A 41 -6.10 -2.96 -10.58
N GLY A 42 -6.00 -3.97 -11.45
CA GLY A 42 -7.08 -4.92 -11.68
C GLY A 42 -7.49 -5.64 -10.39
N GLY A 43 -6.52 -6.09 -9.60
CA GLY A 43 -6.77 -6.75 -8.32
C GLY A 43 -7.46 -5.84 -7.31
N PHE A 44 -7.01 -4.57 -7.23
CA PHE A 44 -7.68 -3.54 -6.43
C PHE A 44 -9.12 -3.30 -6.88
N VAL A 45 -9.36 -3.16 -8.19
CA VAL A 45 -10.70 -2.94 -8.77
C VAL A 45 -11.62 -4.13 -8.51
N MET A 46 -11.12 -5.36 -8.64
CA MET A 46 -11.91 -6.55 -8.31
C MET A 46 -12.24 -6.62 -6.83
N THR A 47 -11.28 -6.34 -5.96
CA THR A 47 -11.50 -6.27 -4.52
C THR A 47 -12.53 -5.19 -4.17
N PHE A 48 -12.43 -4.01 -4.77
CA PHE A 48 -13.43 -2.95 -4.63
C PHE A 48 -14.84 -3.42 -5.01
N ASN A 49 -14.98 -4.13 -6.14
CA ASN A 49 -16.26 -4.68 -6.55
C ASN A 49 -16.77 -5.78 -5.61
N ILE A 50 -15.89 -6.63 -5.12
CA ILE A 50 -16.21 -7.71 -4.18
C ILE A 50 -16.70 -7.15 -2.85
N THR A 51 -15.91 -6.26 -2.23
CA THR A 51 -16.27 -5.61 -0.97
C THR A 51 -17.56 -4.82 -1.12
N SER A 52 -17.75 -4.10 -2.24
CA SER A 52 -18.99 -3.37 -2.51
C SER A 52 -20.19 -4.30 -2.68
N TYR A 53 -20.00 -5.44 -3.37
CA TYR A 53 -21.02 -6.47 -3.53
C TYR A 53 -21.42 -7.10 -2.19
N ILE A 54 -20.45 -7.44 -1.34
CA ILE A 54 -20.70 -7.95 0.02
C ILE A 54 -21.57 -6.94 0.79
N ILE A 55 -21.16 -5.68 0.83
CA ILE A 55 -21.84 -4.65 1.65
C ILE A 55 -23.24 -4.30 1.10
N ASN A 56 -23.42 -4.30 -0.22
CA ASN A 56 -24.64 -3.77 -0.85
C ASN A 56 -25.59 -4.82 -1.46
N SER A 57 -25.18 -6.08 -1.60
CA SER A 57 -26.02 -7.15 -2.18
C SER A 57 -27.37 -7.31 -1.49
N GLY A 58 -27.44 -7.06 -0.17
CA GLY A 58 -28.70 -7.06 0.59
C GLY A 58 -29.70 -5.99 0.17
N ARG A 59 -29.23 -4.84 -0.34
CA ARG A 59 -30.08 -3.74 -0.84
C ARG A 59 -30.60 -4.00 -2.25
N PHE A 60 -29.85 -4.75 -3.04
CA PHE A 60 -30.11 -5.04 -4.46
C PHE A 60 -30.51 -6.50 -4.67
N GLN A 61 -31.58 -6.95 -4.02
CA GLN A 61 -31.99 -8.36 -3.99
C GLN A 61 -32.28 -8.96 -5.37
N PHE A 62 -32.67 -8.13 -6.36
CA PHE A 62 -32.98 -8.61 -7.72
C PHE A 62 -31.75 -9.23 -8.40
N ILE A 63 -30.54 -8.84 -7.99
CA ILE A 63 -29.27 -9.33 -8.53
C ILE A 63 -29.11 -10.83 -8.23
N ALA A 64 -29.65 -11.31 -7.10
CA ALA A 64 -29.61 -12.73 -6.73
C ALA A 64 -30.48 -13.61 -7.65
N ALA A 65 -31.49 -13.04 -8.32
CA ALA A 65 -32.32 -13.76 -9.29
C ALA A 65 -31.66 -13.86 -10.69
N LEU A 66 -30.50 -13.23 -10.90
CA LEU A 66 -29.80 -13.23 -12.18
C LEU A 66 -28.88 -14.46 -12.31
N ARG A 67 -28.69 -14.94 -13.54
CA ARG A 67 -27.78 -16.07 -13.84
C ARG A 67 -26.31 -15.78 -13.47
N ARG A 68 -25.90 -14.51 -13.52
CA ARG A 68 -24.52 -14.07 -13.23
C ARG A 68 -24.53 -12.82 -12.32
N PRO A 69 -24.88 -12.99 -11.03
CA PRO A 69 -25.11 -11.88 -10.09
C PRO A 69 -23.90 -10.93 -10.00
N PHE A 70 -22.73 -11.50 -9.71
CA PHE A 70 -21.50 -10.74 -9.50
C PHE A 70 -21.02 -10.01 -10.76
N LEU A 71 -21.08 -10.65 -11.94
CA LEU A 71 -20.66 -10.02 -13.20
C LEU A 71 -21.52 -8.81 -13.55
N VAL A 72 -22.85 -8.92 -13.38
CA VAL A 72 -23.76 -7.81 -13.59
C VAL A 72 -23.48 -6.69 -12.59
N TYR A 73 -23.20 -7.03 -11.33
CA TYR A 73 -22.81 -6.05 -10.32
C TYR A 73 -21.54 -5.29 -10.74
N CYS A 74 -20.48 -6.00 -11.16
CA CYS A 74 -19.24 -5.38 -11.63
C CYS A 74 -19.46 -4.43 -12.81
N ILE A 75 -20.32 -4.80 -13.77
CA ILE A 75 -20.65 -3.92 -14.92
C ILE A 75 -21.28 -2.62 -14.44
N ASN A 76 -22.27 -2.70 -13.55
CA ASN A 76 -22.97 -1.51 -13.05
C ASN A 76 -22.10 -0.67 -12.09
N ASN A 77 -21.09 -1.29 -11.46
CA ASN A 77 -20.15 -0.61 -10.55
C ASN A 77 -18.78 -0.32 -11.21
N SER A 78 -18.71 -0.33 -12.54
CA SER A 78 -17.45 -0.16 -13.30
C SER A 78 -17.08 1.30 -13.59
N ILE A 79 -18.01 2.26 -13.42
CA ILE A 79 -17.82 3.65 -13.82
C ILE A 79 -16.60 4.29 -13.14
N ILE A 80 -16.51 4.20 -11.80
CA ILE A 80 -15.39 4.78 -11.05
C ILE A 80 -14.05 4.12 -11.42
N PRO A 81 -13.94 2.77 -11.44
CA PRO A 81 -12.75 2.09 -11.95
C PRO A 81 -12.35 2.51 -13.37
N LEU A 82 -13.30 2.62 -14.29
CA LEU A 82 -13.03 2.98 -15.67
C LEU A 82 -12.49 4.42 -15.78
N ILE A 83 -13.12 5.37 -15.08
CA ILE A 83 -12.64 6.75 -15.03
C ILE A 83 -11.22 6.80 -14.44
N PHE A 84 -10.95 6.02 -13.39
CA PHE A 84 -9.62 5.96 -12.80
C PHE A 84 -8.59 5.39 -13.78
N MET A 85 -8.90 4.32 -14.50
CA MET A 85 -8.01 3.73 -15.50
C MET A 85 -7.70 4.69 -16.64
N LEU A 86 -8.71 5.39 -17.17
CA LEU A 86 -8.52 6.40 -18.21
C LEU A 86 -7.66 7.56 -17.70
N PHE A 87 -7.93 8.05 -16.49
CA PHE A 87 -7.15 9.09 -15.84
C PHE A 87 -5.70 8.67 -15.61
N TYR A 88 -5.47 7.44 -15.16
CA TYR A 88 -4.14 6.88 -14.93
C TYR A 88 -3.34 6.78 -16.23
N ILE A 89 -3.93 6.21 -17.30
CA ILE A 89 -3.31 6.13 -18.63
C ILE A 89 -2.97 7.53 -19.14
N TYR A 90 -3.90 8.49 -19.05
CA TYR A 90 -3.65 9.88 -19.42
C TYR A 90 -2.44 10.47 -18.69
N LYS A 91 -2.33 10.23 -17.37
CA LYS A 91 -1.21 10.73 -16.57
C LYS A 91 0.12 10.05 -16.90
N VAL A 92 0.12 8.75 -17.20
CA VAL A 92 1.32 8.04 -17.67
C VAL A 92 1.80 8.61 -19.01
N ILE A 93 0.89 8.80 -19.97
CA ILE A 93 1.22 9.42 -21.28
C ILE A 93 1.83 10.81 -21.08
N PHE A 94 1.16 11.65 -20.29
CA PHE A 94 1.62 13.01 -20.03
C PHE A 94 3.01 13.02 -19.37
N TYR A 95 3.24 12.15 -18.38
CA TYR A 95 4.53 12.04 -17.71
C TYR A 95 5.65 11.64 -18.67
N HIS A 96 5.44 10.64 -19.53
CA HIS A 96 6.47 10.19 -20.46
C HIS A 96 6.81 11.22 -21.55
N ILE A 97 5.83 12.01 -22.00
CA ILE A 97 6.06 13.09 -22.96
C ILE A 97 6.84 14.24 -22.32
N GLU A 98 6.42 14.70 -21.14
CA GLU A 98 6.96 15.92 -20.53
C GLU A 98 8.23 15.70 -19.70
N ASN A 99 8.41 14.52 -19.09
CA ASN A 99 9.48 14.27 -18.12
C ASN A 99 10.57 13.31 -18.60
N GLU A 100 10.21 12.29 -19.37
CA GLU A 100 11.14 11.22 -19.78
C GLU A 100 11.54 11.29 -21.27
N ASN A 101 10.93 12.20 -22.04
CA ASN A 101 11.13 12.35 -23.49
C ASN A 101 11.08 11.01 -24.25
N THR A 102 10.16 10.15 -23.84
CA THR A 102 10.09 8.75 -24.30
C THR A 102 9.45 8.67 -25.68
N THR A 103 9.86 7.69 -26.49
CA THR A 103 9.30 7.58 -27.84
C THR A 103 7.83 7.16 -27.82
N ILE A 104 7.05 7.59 -28.82
CA ILE A 104 5.62 7.23 -28.93
C ILE A 104 5.42 5.71 -28.94
N LEU A 105 6.32 4.97 -29.59
CA LEU A 105 6.25 3.51 -29.67
C LEU A 105 6.44 2.85 -28.30
N GLU A 106 7.38 3.33 -27.48
CA GLU A 106 7.57 2.85 -26.11
C GLU A 106 6.37 3.18 -25.22
N ILE A 107 5.80 4.38 -25.35
CA ILE A 107 4.58 4.76 -24.61
C ILE A 107 3.43 3.80 -24.96
N LEU A 108 3.26 3.43 -26.24
CA LEU A 108 2.24 2.45 -26.64
C LEU A 108 2.50 1.06 -26.04
N ILE A 109 3.76 0.63 -25.97
CA ILE A 109 4.15 -0.62 -25.30
C ILE A 109 3.77 -0.56 -23.81
N TYR A 110 4.07 0.54 -23.11
CA TYR A 110 3.72 0.71 -21.70
C TYR A 110 2.21 0.68 -21.47
N ILE A 111 1.43 1.38 -22.28
CA ILE A 111 -0.04 1.34 -22.23
C ILE A 111 -0.55 -0.08 -22.48
N SER A 112 0.02 -0.78 -23.45
CA SER A 112 -0.34 -2.18 -23.72
C SER A 112 -0.07 -3.08 -22.51
N GLY A 113 1.02 -2.83 -21.77
CA GLY A 113 1.34 -3.51 -20.52
C GLY A 113 0.27 -3.27 -19.47
N ILE A 114 -0.07 -2.01 -19.19
CA ILE A 114 -1.14 -1.64 -18.24
C ILE A 114 -2.44 -2.37 -18.58
N LEU A 115 -2.88 -2.30 -19.84
CA LEU A 115 -4.13 -2.89 -20.28
C LEU A 115 -4.11 -4.42 -20.23
N ALA A 116 -2.99 -5.05 -20.63
CA ALA A 116 -2.82 -6.50 -20.57
C ALA A 116 -2.88 -7.00 -19.13
N GLY A 117 -2.08 -6.41 -18.24
CA GLY A 117 -2.05 -6.77 -16.82
C GLY A 117 -3.41 -6.61 -16.15
N TYR A 118 -4.07 -5.47 -16.37
CA TYR A 118 -5.42 -5.20 -15.86
C TYR A 118 -6.42 -6.25 -16.36
N THR A 119 -6.45 -6.49 -17.68
CA THR A 119 -7.39 -7.44 -18.29
C THR A 119 -7.17 -8.86 -17.80
N ILE A 120 -5.91 -9.31 -17.69
CA ILE A 120 -5.57 -10.62 -17.15
C ILE A 120 -6.12 -10.79 -15.73
N ASN A 121 -5.93 -9.79 -14.86
CA ASN A 121 -6.43 -9.87 -13.49
C ASN A 121 -7.98 -9.93 -13.44
N ILE A 122 -8.67 -9.08 -14.21
CA ILE A 122 -10.13 -9.10 -14.31
C ILE A 122 -10.62 -10.47 -14.81
N LEU A 123 -9.99 -11.04 -15.84
CA LEU A 123 -10.36 -12.34 -16.41
C LEU A 123 -10.15 -13.48 -15.42
N ILE A 124 -9.03 -13.51 -14.70
CA ILE A 124 -8.77 -14.50 -13.64
C ILE A 124 -9.86 -14.42 -12.57
N SER A 125 -10.13 -13.20 -12.10
CA SER A 125 -11.13 -12.96 -11.05
C SER A 125 -12.53 -13.36 -11.50
N LEU A 126 -12.98 -12.93 -12.68
CA LEU A 126 -14.29 -13.31 -13.21
C LEU A 126 -14.38 -14.81 -13.49
N SER A 127 -13.32 -15.46 -13.97
CA SER A 127 -13.30 -16.90 -14.21
C SER A 127 -13.52 -17.68 -12.91
N TYR A 128 -12.89 -17.26 -11.82
CA TYR A 128 -13.14 -17.79 -10.49
C TYR A 128 -14.63 -17.67 -10.10
N PHE A 129 -15.21 -16.47 -10.17
CA PHE A 129 -16.62 -16.27 -9.77
C PHE A 129 -17.61 -16.99 -10.69
N LEU A 130 -17.33 -17.09 -11.99
CA LEU A 130 -18.19 -17.83 -12.92
C LEU A 130 -18.10 -19.34 -12.71
N GLY A 131 -16.92 -19.87 -12.36
CA GLY A 131 -16.72 -21.27 -12.01
C GLY A 131 -17.48 -21.67 -10.75
N THR A 132 -17.31 -20.91 -9.67
CA THR A 132 -17.91 -21.23 -8.38
C THR A 132 -19.44 -21.04 -8.37
N ASN A 133 -19.98 -20.16 -9.21
CA ASN A 133 -21.42 -19.94 -9.34
C ASN A 133 -22.17 -21.09 -10.04
N ARG A 134 -21.51 -21.96 -10.81
CA ARG A 134 -22.19 -23.13 -11.41
C ARG A 134 -22.67 -24.14 -10.36
N ASN A 135 -22.01 -24.19 -9.19
CA ASN A 135 -22.42 -25.06 -8.09
C ASN A 135 -23.75 -24.62 -7.45
N ILE A 136 -24.16 -23.36 -7.61
CA ILE A 136 -25.41 -22.83 -7.05
C ILE A 136 -26.63 -23.52 -7.68
N PHE A 137 -26.66 -23.70 -9.00
CA PHE A 137 -27.77 -24.39 -9.69
C PHE A 137 -27.84 -25.89 -9.39
N LYS A 138 -26.68 -26.50 -9.06
CA LYS A 138 -26.60 -27.91 -8.66
C LYS A 138 -27.07 -28.12 -7.21
N ILE A 139 -26.78 -27.18 -6.31
CA ILE A 139 -27.27 -27.16 -4.91
C ILE A 139 -28.77 -26.85 -4.85
N LEU A 140 -29.30 -26.05 -5.78
CA LEU A 140 -30.73 -25.75 -5.90
C LEU A 140 -31.54 -26.86 -6.57
N GLY A 141 -30.95 -28.03 -6.84
CA GLY A 141 -31.66 -29.22 -7.31
C GLY A 141 -32.20 -29.17 -8.73
N ILE A 142 -31.70 -28.28 -9.61
CA ILE A 142 -32.15 -28.18 -11.01
C ILE A 142 -31.35 -29.11 -11.93
N SER A 143 -30.93 -30.26 -11.41
CA SER A 143 -30.43 -31.39 -12.21
C SER A 143 -31.13 -32.66 -11.75
N SER A 144 -31.81 -33.31 -12.67
CA SER A 144 -32.29 -34.68 -12.56
C SER A 144 -31.10 -35.60 -12.34
N ASP A 145 -30.83 -35.93 -11.10
CA ASP A 145 -30.63 -37.31 -10.70
C ASP A 145 -30.54 -37.38 -9.18
N THR A 146 -31.27 -38.34 -8.67
CA THR A 146 -31.33 -38.77 -7.28
C THR A 146 -29.92 -38.97 -6.74
N ASP A 147 -29.56 -38.26 -5.67
CA ASP A 147 -28.90 -38.93 -4.55
C ASP A 147 -28.91 -38.11 -3.26
N ASN A 148 -29.22 -38.83 -2.20
CA ASN A 148 -29.38 -38.36 -0.83
C ASN A 148 -28.07 -37.80 -0.26
N ALA A 149 -27.95 -36.48 -0.16
CA ALA A 149 -26.90 -35.85 0.65
C ALA A 149 -27.46 -35.46 2.02
N LYS A 150 -27.05 -36.20 3.05
CA LYS A 150 -27.27 -35.92 4.47
C LYS A 150 -26.86 -34.48 4.82
N PRO A 151 -27.54 -33.80 5.76
CA PRO A 151 -27.16 -32.45 6.16
C PRO A 151 -25.85 -32.53 6.95
N ILE A 152 -24.77 -32.07 6.35
CA ILE A 152 -23.53 -31.79 7.09
C ILE A 152 -23.83 -30.54 7.92
N SER A 153 -24.04 -30.73 9.21
CA SER A 153 -24.03 -29.68 10.21
C SER A 153 -22.61 -29.12 10.32
N THR A 154 -22.27 -28.14 9.48
CA THR A 154 -21.06 -27.35 9.66
C THR A 154 -21.30 -26.26 10.69
N ILE A 155 -20.75 -26.54 11.86
CA ILE A 155 -20.40 -25.61 12.93
C ILE A 155 -19.59 -24.46 12.32
N LEU A 156 -20.19 -23.26 12.22
CA LEU A 156 -19.61 -21.91 12.38
C LEU A 156 -20.42 -20.89 11.56
N LEU A 157 -20.88 -19.86 12.27
CA LEU A 157 -21.71 -18.72 11.87
C LEU A 157 -23.22 -18.97 11.93
N ARG A 158 -23.83 -18.24 12.87
CA ARG A 158 -25.24 -18.21 13.25
C ARG A 158 -26.09 -17.75 12.05
N ASP A 159 -26.78 -18.68 11.43
CA ASP A 159 -27.50 -18.49 10.16
C ASP A 159 -28.69 -17.53 10.24
N GLU A 160 -29.28 -17.35 11.42
CA GLU A 160 -30.43 -16.45 11.62
C GLU A 160 -30.04 -14.95 11.72
N ASP A 161 -28.81 -14.64 12.15
CA ASP A 161 -28.38 -13.27 12.45
C ASP A 161 -27.93 -12.48 11.21
N LEU A 162 -27.43 -13.16 10.16
CA LEU A 162 -27.07 -12.52 8.89
C LEU A 162 -28.34 -12.12 8.11
N PHE A 163 -29.38 -12.96 8.22
CA PHE A 163 -30.68 -12.75 7.57
C PHE A 163 -31.43 -11.55 8.16
N ASN A 164 -31.55 -11.47 9.49
CA ASN A 164 -32.17 -10.31 10.13
C ASN A 164 -31.43 -9.00 9.81
N PHE A 165 -30.11 -9.05 9.65
CA PHE A 165 -29.28 -7.92 9.23
C PHE A 165 -29.53 -7.48 7.77
N LEU A 166 -29.76 -8.42 6.85
CA LEU A 166 -30.04 -8.13 5.44
C LEU A 166 -31.51 -7.72 5.19
N LYS A 167 -32.45 -8.27 5.98
CA LYS A 167 -33.89 -7.94 5.93
C LYS A 167 -34.20 -6.53 6.46
N GLN A 168 -33.37 -6.02 7.38
CA GLN A 168 -33.52 -4.67 7.97
C GLN A 168 -33.03 -3.53 7.08
N ARG A 169 -32.34 -3.79 5.96
CA ARG A 169 -31.94 -2.71 5.05
C ARG A 169 -33.09 -2.37 4.11
N GLU A 170 -33.39 -1.07 4.00
CA GLU A 170 -34.34 -0.56 3.01
C GLU A 170 -34.00 -1.14 1.63
N LYS A 171 -34.98 -1.85 1.06
CA LYS A 171 -34.86 -2.40 -0.30
C LYS A 171 -34.76 -1.22 -1.25
N TRP A 172 -33.67 -1.14 -2.00
CA TRP A 172 -33.55 -0.09 -3.00
C TRP A 172 -34.40 -0.49 -4.21
N HIS A 173 -35.38 0.33 -4.57
CA HIS A 173 -36.15 0.14 -5.79
C HIS A 173 -35.28 0.44 -7.01
N VAL A 174 -35.09 -0.55 -7.87
CA VAL A 174 -34.29 -0.44 -9.08
C VAL A 174 -35.19 -0.78 -10.25
N GLU A 175 -35.37 0.16 -11.18
CA GLU A 175 -36.21 -0.06 -12.37
C GLU A 175 -35.41 -0.71 -13.50
N THR A 176 -34.17 -0.26 -13.72
CA THR A 176 -33.32 -0.71 -14.82
C THR A 176 -31.89 -0.94 -14.37
N TYR A 177 -31.19 -1.84 -15.06
CA TYR A 177 -29.77 -2.13 -14.84
C TYR A 177 -29.07 -2.47 -16.14
N LEU A 178 -27.75 -2.31 -16.20
CA LEU A 178 -26.93 -2.73 -17.33
C LEU A 178 -26.76 -4.25 -17.30
N HIS A 179 -27.32 -4.95 -18.27
CA HIS A 179 -27.16 -6.40 -18.43
C HIS A 179 -25.84 -6.75 -19.14
N THR A 180 -25.46 -5.93 -20.11
CA THR A 180 -24.12 -5.89 -20.71
C THR A 180 -23.62 -4.44 -20.68
N PRO A 181 -22.33 -4.16 -20.93
CA PRO A 181 -21.82 -2.79 -20.96
C PRO A 181 -22.58 -1.82 -21.90
N PHE A 182 -23.34 -2.36 -22.87
CA PHE A 182 -24.03 -1.58 -23.90
C PHE A 182 -25.54 -1.85 -23.96
N SER A 183 -26.12 -2.61 -23.03
CA SER A 183 -27.55 -2.96 -23.05
C SER A 183 -28.16 -2.94 -21.66
N THR A 184 -29.31 -2.27 -21.54
CA THR A 184 -30.10 -2.19 -20.31
C THR A 184 -31.20 -3.25 -20.30
N LYS A 185 -31.60 -3.69 -19.11
CA LYS A 185 -32.79 -4.51 -18.87
C LYS A 185 -33.57 -3.98 -17.67
N ALA A 186 -34.88 -4.21 -17.68
CA ALA A 186 -35.72 -3.95 -16.53
C ALA A 186 -35.42 -4.94 -15.40
N ALA A 187 -35.36 -4.47 -14.16
CA ALA A 187 -35.28 -5.34 -13.01
C ALA A 187 -36.59 -6.11 -12.87
N ARG A 188 -36.49 -7.42 -12.62
CA ARG A 188 -37.68 -8.27 -12.42
C ARG A 188 -38.20 -8.09 -11.01
N ASP A 189 -39.52 -8.14 -10.86
CA ASP A 189 -40.11 -8.29 -9.55
C ASP A 189 -39.71 -9.64 -8.95
N ILE A 190 -39.25 -9.57 -7.71
CA ILE A 190 -38.67 -10.65 -6.94
C ILE A 190 -39.64 -11.11 -5.83
N SER A 191 -40.81 -10.48 -5.73
CA SER A 191 -41.88 -10.80 -4.77
C SER A 191 -42.30 -12.27 -4.81
N HIS A 192 -42.14 -12.94 -5.96
CA HIS A 192 -42.52 -14.34 -6.19
C HIS A 192 -41.43 -15.38 -5.87
N TYR A 193 -40.19 -14.97 -5.60
CA TYR A 193 -39.11 -15.91 -5.27
C TYR A 193 -39.14 -16.26 -3.78
N ASP A 194 -38.94 -17.55 -3.47
CA ASP A 194 -38.77 -17.98 -2.09
C ASP A 194 -37.57 -17.27 -1.47
N THR A 195 -37.84 -16.56 -0.37
CA THR A 195 -36.84 -15.84 0.41
C THR A 195 -35.69 -16.73 0.83
N THR A 196 -35.92 -18.03 1.08
CA THR A 196 -34.89 -18.99 1.47
C THR A 196 -33.93 -19.30 0.31
N MET A 197 -34.43 -19.32 -0.93
CA MET A 197 -33.62 -19.50 -2.13
C MET A 197 -32.75 -18.27 -2.40
N LEU A 198 -33.31 -17.06 -2.29
CA LEU A 198 -32.54 -15.83 -2.43
C LEU A 198 -31.42 -15.75 -1.36
N GLN A 199 -31.69 -16.23 -0.15
CA GLN A 199 -30.72 -16.27 0.95
C GLN A 199 -29.55 -17.21 0.65
N SER A 200 -29.81 -18.42 0.16
CA SER A 200 -28.75 -19.40 -0.11
C SER A 200 -27.81 -18.92 -1.21
N VAL A 201 -28.35 -18.27 -2.25
CA VAL A 201 -27.57 -17.66 -3.34
C VAL A 201 -26.69 -16.53 -2.81
N ILE A 202 -27.22 -15.63 -1.99
CA ILE A 202 -26.44 -14.52 -1.41
C ILE A 202 -25.33 -15.09 -0.49
N LYS A 203 -25.67 -15.99 0.43
CA LYS A 203 -24.71 -16.60 1.36
C LYS A 203 -23.56 -17.30 0.63
N GLN A 204 -23.85 -18.08 -0.41
CA GLN A 204 -22.81 -18.75 -1.19
C GLN A 204 -21.91 -17.75 -1.93
N ASN A 205 -22.48 -16.70 -2.54
CA ASN A 205 -21.69 -15.68 -3.22
C ASN A 205 -20.78 -14.92 -2.24
N HIS A 206 -21.24 -14.65 -1.03
CA HIS A 206 -20.44 -14.08 0.05
C HIS A 206 -19.29 -15.00 0.46
N LEU A 207 -19.54 -16.30 0.64
CA LEU A 207 -18.48 -17.27 0.96
C LEU A 207 -17.41 -17.35 -0.15
N ASN A 208 -17.84 -17.37 -1.41
CA ASN A 208 -16.93 -17.35 -2.56
C ASN A 208 -16.08 -16.06 -2.58
N ALA A 209 -16.72 -14.93 -2.28
CA ALA A 209 -16.03 -13.64 -2.18
C ALA A 209 -14.99 -13.61 -1.06
N SER A 210 -15.34 -14.08 0.14
CA SER A 210 -14.38 -14.16 1.26
C SER A 210 -13.23 -15.13 0.98
N ALA A 211 -13.50 -16.27 0.32
CA ALA A 211 -12.43 -17.20 -0.09
C ALA A 211 -11.47 -16.56 -1.10
N PHE A 212 -11.98 -15.75 -2.05
CA PHE A 212 -11.16 -15.01 -2.99
C PHE A 212 -10.30 -13.94 -2.30
N GLU A 213 -10.89 -13.17 -1.37
CA GLU A 213 -10.15 -12.21 -0.54
C GLU A 213 -9.03 -12.90 0.26
N MET A 214 -9.28 -14.11 0.79
CA MET A 214 -8.26 -14.90 1.50
C MET A 214 -7.09 -15.31 0.59
N VAL A 215 -7.37 -15.70 -0.66
CA VAL A 215 -6.32 -16.03 -1.64
C VAL A 215 -5.46 -14.82 -1.96
N ILE A 216 -6.06 -13.63 -2.15
CA ILE A 216 -5.31 -12.39 -2.36
C ILE A 216 -4.44 -12.08 -1.13
N PHE A 217 -5.00 -12.21 0.08
CA PHE A 217 -4.27 -11.96 1.33
C PHE A 217 -3.06 -12.88 1.48
N ILE A 218 -3.23 -14.19 1.24
CA ILE A 218 -2.13 -15.16 1.26
C ILE A 218 -1.08 -14.83 0.18
N SER A 219 -1.52 -14.45 -1.02
CA SER A 219 -0.61 -14.10 -2.12
C SER A 219 0.25 -12.88 -1.76
N TYR A 220 -0.34 -11.89 -1.08
CA TYR A 220 0.39 -10.73 -0.56
C TYR A 220 1.43 -11.12 0.50
N LEU A 221 1.06 -12.01 1.44
CA LEU A 221 2.02 -12.51 2.45
C LEU A 221 3.19 -13.26 1.79
N ILE A 222 2.93 -14.07 0.77
CA ILE A 222 3.98 -14.78 0.02
C ILE A 222 4.91 -13.76 -0.66
N LEU A 223 4.37 -12.76 -1.37
CA LEU A 223 5.18 -11.71 -2.00
C LEU A 223 6.06 -10.97 -0.98
N GLY A 224 5.51 -10.66 0.20
CA GLY A 224 6.26 -10.01 1.28
C GLY A 224 7.36 -10.88 1.88
N LEU A 225 7.08 -12.16 2.13
CA LEU A 225 8.04 -13.11 2.74
C LEU A 225 9.21 -13.45 1.81
N PHE A 226 8.97 -13.48 0.49
CA PHE A 226 9.99 -13.88 -0.49
C PHE A 226 10.59 -12.70 -1.25
N HIS A 227 10.47 -11.46 -0.75
CA HIS A 227 10.91 -10.25 -1.46
C HIS A 227 12.41 -10.23 -1.80
N GLU A 228 13.25 -11.04 -1.13
CA GLU A 228 14.68 -11.15 -1.40
C GLU A 228 15.00 -11.84 -2.74
N ARG A 229 14.02 -12.56 -3.31
CA ARG A 229 14.17 -13.23 -4.60
C ARG A 229 13.65 -12.33 -5.70
N ALA A 230 14.43 -12.17 -6.77
CA ALA A 230 14.10 -11.30 -7.91
C ALA A 230 12.69 -11.53 -8.50
N LEU A 231 12.19 -12.77 -8.50
CA LEU A 231 10.85 -13.11 -9.00
C LEU A 231 9.69 -12.55 -8.17
N PHE A 232 9.91 -12.24 -6.89
CA PHE A 232 8.88 -11.72 -5.98
C PHE A 232 9.03 -10.21 -5.74
N ILE A 233 10.05 -9.59 -6.32
CA ILE A 233 10.14 -8.13 -6.37
C ILE A 233 9.01 -7.66 -7.28
N ILE A 234 8.32 -6.59 -6.88
CA ILE A 234 7.28 -5.95 -7.70
C ILE A 234 7.55 -4.44 -7.71
N PRO A 235 7.05 -3.71 -8.72
CA PRO A 235 7.15 -2.26 -8.73
C PRO A 235 6.60 -1.66 -7.44
N ALA A 236 7.28 -0.65 -6.90
CA ALA A 236 6.87 -0.02 -5.65
C ALA A 236 5.44 0.56 -5.71
N GLY A 237 5.01 1.09 -6.87
CA GLY A 237 3.62 1.52 -7.10
C GLY A 237 2.62 0.38 -6.98
N ALA A 238 2.97 -0.83 -7.44
CA ALA A 238 2.13 -2.02 -7.30
C ALA A 238 2.02 -2.47 -5.84
N SER A 239 3.09 -2.36 -5.06
CA SER A 239 3.06 -2.58 -3.60
C SER A 239 2.10 -1.61 -2.89
N VAL A 240 2.08 -0.33 -3.30
CA VAL A 240 1.11 0.64 -2.77
C VAL A 240 -0.33 0.26 -3.17
N MET A 241 -0.55 -0.22 -4.38
CA MET A 241 -1.87 -0.73 -4.80
C MET A 241 -2.32 -1.97 -4.01
N LEU A 242 -1.40 -2.89 -3.72
CA LEU A 242 -1.68 -4.05 -2.87
C LEU A 242 -1.98 -3.62 -1.44
N PHE A 243 -1.28 -2.63 -0.90
CA PHE A 243 -1.60 -2.05 0.41
C PHE A 243 -3.03 -1.50 0.48
N PHE A 244 -3.47 -0.74 -0.53
CA PHE A 244 -4.86 -0.28 -0.60
C PHE A 244 -5.86 -1.43 -0.77
N THR A 245 -5.48 -2.47 -1.52
CA THR A 245 -6.25 -3.70 -1.64
C THR A 245 -6.43 -4.36 -0.27
N MET A 246 -5.37 -4.45 0.53
CA MET A 246 -5.45 -4.98 1.90
C MET A 246 -6.37 -4.17 2.80
N ILE A 247 -6.33 -2.83 2.71
CA ILE A 247 -7.26 -1.97 3.47
C ILE A 247 -8.71 -2.31 3.12
N LEU A 248 -9.04 -2.55 1.84
CA LEU A 248 -10.38 -2.95 1.43
C LEU A 248 -10.79 -4.32 1.97
N ILE A 249 -9.91 -5.33 1.88
CA ILE A 249 -10.18 -6.67 2.42
C ILE A 249 -10.40 -6.62 3.93
N ILE A 250 -9.55 -5.89 4.66
CA ILE A 250 -9.69 -5.71 6.10
C ILE A 250 -11.03 -5.01 6.39
N SER A 251 -11.33 -3.91 5.70
CA SER A 251 -12.61 -3.21 5.85
C SER A 251 -13.82 -4.12 5.58
N SER A 252 -13.74 -4.95 4.53
CA SER A 252 -14.74 -5.98 4.17
C SER A 252 -14.96 -6.96 5.32
N ALA A 253 -13.88 -7.51 5.90
CA ALA A 253 -13.93 -8.44 7.02
C ALA A 253 -14.52 -7.80 8.29
N PHE A 254 -14.07 -6.59 8.65
CA PHE A 254 -14.59 -5.84 9.80
C PHE A 254 -16.08 -5.53 9.66
N HIS A 255 -16.54 -5.16 8.44
CA HIS A 255 -17.96 -4.96 8.18
C HIS A 255 -18.77 -6.25 8.29
N THR A 256 -18.23 -7.36 7.81
CA THR A 256 -18.91 -8.67 7.83
C THR A 256 -19.02 -9.24 9.24
N TRP A 257 -17.95 -9.14 10.04
CA TRP A 257 -17.92 -9.69 11.41
C TRP A 257 -18.64 -8.82 12.42
N LEU A 258 -18.48 -7.49 12.36
CA LEU A 258 -18.96 -6.57 13.39
C LEU A 258 -20.26 -5.86 13.02
N LYS A 259 -20.70 -5.94 11.76
CA LYS A 259 -22.00 -5.42 11.30
C LYS A 259 -22.20 -3.94 11.66
N GLY A 260 -23.24 -3.61 12.43
CA GLY A 260 -23.51 -2.24 12.89
C GLY A 260 -22.49 -1.71 13.90
N TRP A 261 -21.72 -2.59 14.54
CA TRP A 261 -20.71 -2.23 15.54
C TRP A 261 -19.35 -1.88 14.92
N THR A 262 -19.19 -1.95 13.60
CA THR A 262 -17.91 -1.67 12.92
C THR A 262 -17.35 -0.30 13.31
N THR A 263 -18.18 0.75 13.33
CA THR A 263 -17.74 2.10 13.73
C THR A 263 -17.27 2.15 15.18
N PHE A 264 -18.02 1.53 16.10
CA PHE A 264 -17.66 1.46 17.51
C PHE A 264 -16.35 0.69 17.71
N ALA A 265 -16.21 -0.46 17.07
CA ALA A 265 -15.01 -1.28 17.16
C ALA A 265 -13.78 -0.58 16.58
N PHE A 266 -13.93 0.22 15.52
CA PHE A 266 -12.84 1.03 14.99
C PHE A 266 -12.38 2.10 16.01
N ILE A 267 -13.31 2.75 16.71
CA ILE A 267 -12.99 3.68 17.80
C ILE A 267 -12.26 2.95 18.93
N VAL A 268 -12.76 1.80 19.37
CA VAL A 268 -12.11 0.99 20.40
C VAL A 268 -10.72 0.55 19.97
N LEU A 269 -10.55 0.11 18.73
CA LEU A 269 -9.25 -0.28 18.17
C LEU A 269 -8.26 0.89 18.18
N LEU A 270 -8.68 2.10 17.79
CA LEU A 270 -7.84 3.29 17.87
C LEU A 270 -7.45 3.63 19.31
N LEU A 271 -8.39 3.56 20.25
CA LEU A 271 -8.11 3.76 21.67
C LEU A 271 -7.15 2.70 22.22
N LEU A 272 -7.32 1.45 21.82
CA LEU A 272 -6.47 0.32 22.20
C LEU A 272 -5.07 0.48 21.63
N ILE A 273 -4.91 0.82 20.35
CA ILE A 273 -3.61 1.10 19.73
C ILE A 273 -2.93 2.26 20.46
N ASN A 274 -3.65 3.33 20.77
CA ASN A 274 -3.12 4.47 21.52
C ASN A 274 -2.77 4.13 22.98
N PHE A 275 -3.46 3.17 23.59
CA PHE A 275 -3.13 2.67 24.92
C PHE A 275 -1.88 1.79 24.88
N LEU A 276 -1.84 0.82 23.95
CA LEU A 276 -0.72 -0.09 23.77
C LEU A 276 0.56 0.64 23.35
N SER A 277 0.47 1.69 22.53
CA SER A 277 1.64 2.47 22.09
C SER A 277 2.41 3.15 23.23
N LYS A 278 1.78 3.32 24.40
CA LYS A 278 2.43 3.85 25.61
C LYS A 278 3.28 2.80 26.33
N HIS A 279 3.09 1.51 26.05
CA HIS A 279 3.86 0.44 26.64
C HIS A 279 5.08 0.12 25.78
N GLN A 280 6.26 0.03 26.41
CA GLN A 280 7.53 -0.16 25.71
C GLN A 280 7.59 -1.44 24.86
N ILE A 281 6.78 -2.46 25.17
CA ILE A 281 6.67 -3.72 24.42
C ILE A 281 6.13 -3.49 22.99
N PHE A 282 5.27 -2.48 22.81
CA PHE A 282 4.65 -2.15 21.52
C PHE A 282 5.28 -0.92 20.85
N SER A 283 6.23 -0.25 21.51
CA SER A 283 7.05 0.78 20.89
C SER A 283 8.28 0.13 20.27
N TYR A 284 8.45 0.25 18.95
CA TYR A 284 9.72 -0.10 18.31
C TYR A 284 10.75 0.96 18.70
N ALA A 285 11.59 0.67 19.69
CA ALA A 285 12.72 1.53 20.02
C ALA A 285 13.77 1.36 18.92
N ASN A 286 13.91 2.37 18.07
CA ASN A 286 15.05 2.46 17.15
C ASN A 286 16.31 2.73 17.98
N MET A 287 16.96 1.63 18.40
CA MET A 287 18.19 1.68 19.15
C MET A 287 19.31 2.26 18.27
N GLY A 288 19.99 3.29 18.75
CA GLY A 288 21.20 3.80 18.11
C GLY A 288 22.29 2.74 18.07
N TYR A 289 22.83 2.47 16.88
CA TYR A 289 23.92 1.51 16.70
C TYR A 289 25.14 1.87 17.57
N GLY A 290 25.77 0.85 18.16
CA GLY A 290 26.99 1.02 18.97
C GLY A 290 26.76 1.46 20.43
N ILE A 291 25.51 1.70 20.85
CA ILE A 291 25.17 2.01 22.24
C ILE A 291 24.77 0.71 22.96
N ASN A 292 25.27 0.52 24.19
CA ASN A 292 24.88 -0.62 25.03
C ASN A 292 23.59 -0.32 25.79
N TYR A 293 22.49 -0.98 25.40
CA TYR A 293 21.18 -0.87 26.06
C TYR A 293 20.95 -1.93 27.14
N ASN A 294 21.88 -2.87 27.32
CA ASN A 294 21.82 -3.92 28.34
C ASN A 294 22.47 -3.49 29.66
N THR A 295 22.46 -2.19 29.94
CA THR A 295 23.03 -1.59 31.16
C THR A 295 21.93 -0.86 31.94
N GLU A 296 22.26 -0.40 33.15
CA GLU A 296 21.38 0.45 33.92
C GLU A 296 20.96 1.68 33.10
N GLN A 297 19.65 1.89 32.96
CA GLN A 297 19.12 2.99 32.17
C GLN A 297 19.45 4.31 32.88
N ALA A 298 20.00 5.27 32.12
CA ALA A 298 20.27 6.59 32.65
C ALA A 298 18.95 7.28 33.07
N ASP A 299 18.91 7.86 34.27
CA ASP A 299 17.76 8.63 34.74
C ASP A 299 17.57 9.88 33.86
N TYR A 300 16.56 9.86 32.98
CA TYR A 300 16.22 10.99 32.11
C TYR A 300 15.19 11.94 32.76
N SER A 301 15.26 12.13 34.07
CA SER A 301 14.43 13.11 34.78
C SER A 301 14.96 14.54 34.62
N LEU A 302 14.05 15.53 34.66
CA LEU A 302 14.43 16.95 34.69
C LEU A 302 15.38 17.28 35.85
N LYS A 303 15.22 16.59 36.98
CA LYS A 303 16.10 16.73 38.15
C LYS A 303 17.53 16.29 37.81
N ASN A 304 17.69 15.10 37.23
CA ASN A 304 19.01 14.61 36.84
C ASN A 304 19.63 15.45 35.72
N LEU A 305 18.86 15.86 34.71
CA LEU A 305 19.32 16.75 33.64
C LEU A 305 19.82 18.10 34.19
N ASN A 306 19.13 18.68 35.17
CA ASN A 306 19.58 19.89 35.84
C ASN A 306 20.87 19.64 36.64
N ASN A 307 20.98 18.53 37.36
CA ASN A 307 22.20 18.18 38.08
C ASN A 307 23.40 18.01 37.13
N LEU A 308 23.20 17.34 35.99
CA LEU A 308 24.23 17.16 34.96
C LEU A 308 24.65 18.49 34.33
N ARG A 309 23.69 19.39 34.08
CA ARG A 309 23.97 20.73 33.52
C ARG A 309 24.87 21.57 34.42
N PHE A 310 24.73 21.45 35.74
CA PHE A 310 25.52 22.21 36.71
C PHE A 310 26.79 21.48 37.18
N ASN A 311 27.08 20.30 36.62
CA ASN A 311 28.29 19.58 36.94
C ASN A 311 29.50 20.24 36.22
N GLU A 312 30.31 20.97 36.98
CA GLU A 312 31.48 21.69 36.46
C GLU A 312 32.54 20.76 35.86
N GLU A 313 32.71 19.56 36.41
CA GLU A 313 33.68 18.58 35.93
C GLU A 313 33.29 18.07 34.54
N ASN A 314 32.01 17.68 34.36
CA ASN A 314 31.49 17.28 33.05
C ASN A 314 31.63 18.40 32.02
N LEU A 315 31.29 19.64 32.42
CA LEU A 315 31.40 20.80 31.53
C LEU A 315 32.84 21.11 31.13
N LYS A 316 33.79 20.90 32.05
CA LYS A 316 35.24 21.03 31.77
C LYS A 316 35.71 19.91 30.85
N ASN A 317 35.30 18.66 31.11
CA ASN A 317 35.65 17.50 30.29
C ASN A 317 35.09 17.62 28.86
N ASP A 318 33.83 18.04 28.71
CA ASP A 318 33.21 18.30 27.40
C ASP A 318 33.94 19.40 26.63
N LYS A 319 34.33 20.49 27.30
CA LYS A 319 35.13 21.56 26.68
C LYS A 319 36.49 21.05 26.22
N ASN A 320 37.19 20.28 27.07
CA ASN A 320 38.49 19.72 26.71
C ASN A 320 38.36 18.75 25.53
N ASN A 321 37.37 17.86 25.54
CA ASN A 321 37.11 16.95 24.43
C ASN A 321 36.78 17.71 23.13
N ALA A 322 35.94 18.75 23.20
CA ALA A 322 35.65 19.59 22.03
C ALA A 322 36.90 20.32 21.51
N LEU A 323 37.78 20.78 22.41
CA LEU A 323 39.06 21.38 22.04
C LEU A 323 39.97 20.34 21.35
N ASP A 324 40.04 19.11 21.86
CA ASP A 324 40.83 18.03 21.25
C ASP A 324 40.33 17.70 19.84
N ILE A 325 39.01 17.65 19.63
CA ILE A 325 38.41 17.46 18.30
C ILE A 325 38.80 18.63 17.36
N LEU A 326 38.77 19.87 17.85
CA LEU A 326 39.14 21.05 17.07
C LEU A 326 40.64 21.10 16.74
N GLU A 327 41.52 20.76 17.67
CA GLU A 327 42.96 20.68 17.43
C GLU A 327 43.28 19.54 16.45
N ASN A 328 42.63 18.38 16.58
CA ASN A 328 42.74 17.28 15.62
C ASN A 328 42.23 17.68 14.22
N TRP A 329 41.18 18.50 14.12
CA TRP A 329 40.72 19.02 12.84
C TRP A 329 41.69 20.09 12.27
N LYS A 330 42.28 20.92 13.13
CA LYS A 330 43.25 21.95 12.75
C LYS A 330 44.52 21.34 12.14
N THR A 331 44.99 20.18 12.61
CA THR A 331 46.17 19.51 12.02
C THR A 331 45.97 19.11 10.55
N LYS A 332 44.72 18.82 10.14
CA LYS A 332 44.33 18.54 8.74
C LYS A 332 44.30 19.81 7.86
N ASN A 333 44.33 20.99 8.47
CA ASN A 333 44.29 22.29 7.81
C ASN A 333 45.68 22.97 7.83
N ARG A 334 46.70 22.22 7.39
CA ARG A 334 48.12 22.61 7.41
C ARG A 334 48.36 24.03 6.88
N GLY A 335 49.22 24.78 7.57
CA GLY A 335 49.65 26.13 7.16
C GLY A 335 48.71 27.27 7.58
N LEU A 336 47.58 26.98 8.23
CA LEU A 336 46.64 27.99 8.71
C LEU A 336 46.67 28.08 10.24
N SER A 337 46.97 29.27 10.78
CA SER A 337 46.93 29.52 12.23
C SER A 337 45.51 29.47 12.80
N LYS A 338 44.52 29.87 11.99
CA LYS A 338 43.09 29.90 12.34
C LYS A 338 42.22 29.55 11.12
N PRO A 339 42.11 28.26 10.74
CA PRO A 339 41.30 27.84 9.61
C PRO A 339 39.82 28.18 9.83
N LYS A 340 39.10 28.49 8.75
CA LYS A 340 37.64 28.72 8.81
C LYS A 340 36.93 27.40 9.06
N LEU A 341 36.09 27.34 10.07
CA LEU A 341 35.30 26.15 10.37
C LEU A 341 34.19 25.98 9.33
N VAL A 342 34.16 24.83 8.66
CA VAL A 342 33.17 24.52 7.61
C VAL A 342 32.23 23.42 8.08
N PHE A 343 30.94 23.71 8.03
CA PHE A 343 29.87 22.73 8.23
C PHE A 343 29.14 22.50 6.91
N PHE A 344 28.95 21.23 6.55
CA PHE A 344 28.23 20.84 5.35
C PHE A 344 26.84 20.35 5.73
N ASN A 345 25.81 21.03 5.25
CA ASN A 345 24.42 20.75 5.60
C ASN A 345 23.66 20.17 4.41
N THR A 346 23.05 19.00 4.58
CA THR A 346 22.32 18.29 3.52
C THR A 346 20.82 18.27 3.80
N SER A 347 20.03 18.54 2.76
CA SER A 347 18.57 18.55 2.86
C SER A 347 17.98 17.15 2.61
N GLY A 348 16.79 16.89 3.15
CA GLY A 348 16.03 15.69 2.81
C GLY A 348 15.44 15.75 1.39
N GLY A 349 15.11 14.59 0.83
CA GLY A 349 14.47 14.53 -0.50
C GLY A 349 14.57 13.17 -1.19
N GLY A 350 14.58 12.08 -0.41
CA GLY A 350 14.67 10.71 -0.93
C GLY A 350 15.88 10.49 -1.83
N SER A 351 15.73 9.61 -2.82
CA SER A 351 16.77 9.24 -3.78
C SER A 351 17.36 10.43 -4.53
N ARG A 352 16.55 11.44 -4.88
CA ARG A 352 17.04 12.66 -5.54
C ARG A 352 18.03 13.42 -4.66
N SER A 353 17.73 13.61 -3.39
CA SER A 353 18.68 14.27 -2.48
C SER A 353 19.94 13.43 -2.26
N THR A 354 19.80 12.10 -2.19
CA THR A 354 20.94 11.17 -2.13
C THR A 354 21.90 11.39 -3.31
N LEU A 355 21.37 11.37 -4.53
CA LEU A 355 22.15 11.54 -5.76
C LEU A 355 22.87 12.88 -5.79
N TRP A 356 22.13 13.98 -5.59
CA TRP A 356 22.70 15.33 -5.67
C TRP A 356 23.70 15.61 -4.55
N THR A 357 23.43 15.14 -3.33
CA THR A 357 24.37 15.31 -2.22
C THR A 357 25.68 14.58 -2.49
N TYR A 358 25.62 13.32 -2.92
CA TYR A 358 26.80 12.56 -3.29
C TYR A 358 27.56 13.23 -4.44
N TYR A 359 26.86 13.60 -5.51
CA TYR A 359 27.46 14.24 -6.68
C TYR A 359 28.13 15.56 -6.33
N THR A 360 27.49 16.42 -5.54
CA THR A 360 28.07 17.69 -5.09
C THR A 360 29.31 17.47 -4.24
N LEU A 361 29.28 16.54 -3.28
CA LEU A 361 30.46 16.25 -2.44
C LEU A 361 31.61 15.70 -3.28
N HIS A 362 31.34 14.75 -4.18
CA HIS A 362 32.34 14.17 -5.07
C HIS A 362 32.93 15.21 -6.04
N TYR A 363 32.08 16.07 -6.60
CA TYR A 363 32.53 17.14 -7.49
C TYR A 363 33.39 18.18 -6.76
N LEU A 364 32.97 18.61 -5.56
CA LEU A 364 33.78 19.49 -4.72
C LEU A 364 35.13 18.84 -4.43
N ASP A 365 35.14 17.58 -4.03
CA ASP A 365 36.38 16.86 -3.76
C ASP A 365 37.32 16.80 -4.97
N SER A 366 36.77 16.62 -6.18
CA SER A 366 37.55 16.67 -7.42
C SER A 366 38.22 18.03 -7.66
N ILE A 367 37.55 19.14 -7.30
CA ILE A 367 38.10 20.50 -7.44
C ILE A 367 39.20 20.76 -6.42
N TYR A 368 39.09 20.17 -5.22
CA TYR A 368 40.09 20.27 -4.16
C TYR A 368 41.14 19.15 -4.21
N GLY A 369 41.20 18.37 -5.29
CA GLY A 369 42.22 17.32 -5.47
C GLY A 369 42.14 16.17 -4.45
N GLY A 370 40.97 15.89 -3.89
CA GLY A 370 40.75 14.86 -2.86
C GLY A 370 40.86 15.35 -1.41
N ASP A 371 41.22 16.62 -1.20
CA ASP A 371 41.42 17.17 0.15
C ASP A 371 40.15 17.80 0.74
N PHE A 372 39.01 17.78 0.04
CA PHE A 372 37.83 18.53 0.45
C PHE A 372 37.28 18.02 1.78
N PHE A 373 37.19 16.70 1.94
CA PHE A 373 36.64 16.10 3.16
C PHE A 373 37.45 16.47 4.41
N GLU A 374 38.77 16.63 4.30
CA GLU A 374 39.62 17.05 5.41
C GLU A 374 39.33 18.49 5.88
N LYS A 375 38.80 19.35 5.00
CA LYS A 375 38.45 20.74 5.33
C LYS A 375 37.10 20.85 6.03
N ILE A 376 36.26 19.82 5.98
CA ILE A 376 34.94 19.81 6.61
C ILE A 376 35.06 19.32 8.05
N HIS A 377 34.49 20.06 9.00
CA HIS A 377 34.47 19.63 10.40
C HIS A 377 33.27 18.72 10.70
N LEU A 378 32.10 19.07 10.16
CA LEU A 378 30.86 18.35 10.42
C LEU A 378 30.03 18.28 9.14
N ILE A 379 29.51 17.08 8.86
CA ILE A 379 28.41 16.89 7.91
C ILE A 379 27.14 16.59 8.70
N SER A 380 26.10 17.37 8.48
CA SER A 380 24.80 17.22 9.13
C SER A 380 23.68 17.32 8.11
N GLY A 381 22.51 16.76 8.39
CA GLY A 381 21.39 16.81 7.46
C GLY A 381 20.27 15.85 7.80
N SER A 382 19.45 15.53 6.80
CA SER A 382 18.30 14.64 6.98
C SER A 382 18.04 13.72 5.78
N SER A 383 17.46 12.54 6.05
CA SER A 383 16.93 11.61 5.03
C SER A 383 17.94 11.31 3.91
N GLY A 384 17.51 11.37 2.64
CA GLY A 384 18.35 11.07 1.48
C GLY A 384 19.66 11.87 1.42
N GLY A 385 19.68 13.13 1.87
CA GLY A 385 20.92 13.92 1.92
C GLY A 385 21.96 13.28 2.86
N MET A 386 21.53 12.76 4.01
CA MET A 386 22.43 12.02 4.89
C MET A 386 22.90 10.70 4.29
N VAL A 387 22.05 10.01 3.53
CA VAL A 387 22.45 8.78 2.83
C VAL A 387 23.54 9.08 1.81
N GLY A 388 23.36 10.11 0.98
CA GLY A 388 24.35 10.52 -0.03
C GLY A 388 25.69 10.95 0.59
N ALA A 389 25.63 11.75 1.66
CA ALA A 389 26.82 12.15 2.40
C ALA A 389 27.53 10.99 3.10
N SER A 390 26.77 10.06 3.68
CA SER A 390 27.33 8.89 4.35
C SER A 390 28.01 7.96 3.34
N TYR A 391 27.42 7.80 2.15
CA TYR A 391 28.03 7.04 1.06
C TYR A 391 29.35 7.67 0.59
N TYR A 392 29.39 8.99 0.38
CA TYR A 392 30.63 9.71 0.08
C TYR A 392 31.70 9.50 1.16
N ARG A 393 31.33 9.65 2.44
CA ARG A 393 32.24 9.40 3.58
C ARG A 393 32.79 7.98 3.58
N GLU A 394 31.94 6.98 3.33
CA GLU A 394 32.36 5.57 3.30
C GLU A 394 33.36 5.30 2.16
N LEU A 395 33.18 5.93 0.99
CA LEU A 395 34.15 5.83 -0.10
C LEU A 395 35.48 6.51 0.23
N TYR A 396 35.46 7.64 0.92
CA TYR A 396 36.69 8.32 1.37
C TYR A 396 37.49 7.50 2.40
N LEU A 397 36.82 6.68 3.21
CA LEU A 397 37.47 5.86 4.26
C LEU A 397 38.04 4.53 3.74
N ARG A 398 37.76 4.16 2.50
CA ARG A 398 38.26 2.94 1.84
C ARG A 398 39.45 3.28 0.95
#